data_AF-A0A6V6ZNR3-F1
#
_entry.id   AF-A0A6V6ZNR3-F1
#
_cell.length_a   1.000
_cell.length_b   1.000
_cell.length_c   1.000
_cell.angle_alpha   90.00
_cell.angle_beta   90.00
_cell.angle_gamma   90.00
#
_symmetry.space_group_name_H-M   'P 1'
#
loop_
_entity.id
_entity.type
_entity.pdbx_description
1 polymer ?
#
loop_
_entity_poly.entity_id
_entity_poly.type
_entity_poly.pdbx_seq_one_letter_code
_entity_poly.pdbx_strand_id
1 'polypeptide(L)' 'MFLTASIIVFVIYFANVALGAFAGSAFLGDVGEMLVLFAASILFVVAILKKEADRDAESDG' A
#
# COMPACT_ATOMS: atom_id res chain seq x y z
N MET A 1 11.85 -3.68 4.65
CA MET A 1 11.56 -2.28 5.10
C MET A 1 10.38 -1.66 4.35
N PHE A 2 10.32 -1.68 3.01
CA PHE A 2 9.16 -1.16 2.25
C PHE A 2 7.90 -2.04 2.28
N LEU A 3 8.04 -3.36 2.36
CA LEU A 3 6.91 -4.29 2.43
C LEU A 3 6.06 -4.09 3.70
N THR A 4 6.70 -3.91 4.85
CA THR A 4 6.03 -3.61 6.11
C THR A 4 5.28 -2.27 6.05
N ALA A 5 5.88 -1.25 5.45
CA ALA A 5 5.22 0.04 5.23
C ALA A 5 4.00 -0.09 4.30
N SER A 6 4.11 -0.87 3.22
CA SER A 6 3.00 -1.16 2.30
C SER A 6 1.84 -1.87 3.02
N ILE A 7 2.13 -2.86 3.87
CA ILE A 7 1.12 -3.56 4.68
C ILE A 7 0.42 -2.60 5.64
N ILE A 8 1.17 -1.72 6.32
CA ILE A 8 0.59 -0.73 7.25
C ILE A 8 -0.37 0.21 6.51
N VAL A 9 0.03 0.75 5.36
CA VAL A 9 -0.82 1.63 4.54
C VAL A 9 -2.07 0.89 4.06
N PHE A 10 -1.93 -0.38 3.66
CA PHE A 10 -3.06 -1.21 3.24
C PHE A 10 -4.05 -1.48 4.38
N VAL A 11 -3.57 -1.77 5.59
CA VAL A 11 -4.44 -2.01 6.75
C VAL A 11 -5.21 -0.74 7.13
N ILE A 12 -4.56 0.43 7.08
CA ILE A 12 -5.23 1.72 7.33
C ILE A 12 -6.35 1.95 6.30
N TYR A 13 -6.08 1.70 5.02
CA TYR A 13 -7.08 1.78 3.97
C TYR A 13 -8.26 0.83 4.24
N PHE A 14 -7.96 -0.44 4.49
CA PHE A 14 -8.96 -1.49 4.72
C PHE A 14 -9.85 -1.17 5.92
N ALA A 15 -9.28 -0.71 7.02
CA ALA A 15 -10.02 -0.33 8.22
C ALA A 15 -11.00 0.82 7.96
N ASN A 16 -10.60 1.79 7.12
CA ASN A 16 -11.45 2.92 6.78
C ASN A 16 -12.63 2.51 5.88
N VAL A 17 -12.38 1.67 4.88
CA VAL A 17 -13.43 1.09 4.02
C VAL A 17 -14.40 0.23 4.85
N ALA A 18 -13.89 -0.59 5.76
CA ALA A 18 -14.72 -1.41 6.64
C ALA A 18 -15.60 -0.53 7.56
N LEU A 19 -15.06 0.53 8.14
CA LEU A 19 -15.83 1.50 8.93
C LEU A 19 -16.92 2.19 8.11
N GLY A 20 -16.60 2.60 6.89
CA GLY A 20 -17.59 3.15 5.95
C GLY A 20 -18.73 2.16 5.66
N ALA A 21 -18.39 0.90 5.37
CA ALA A 21 -19.35 -0.13 5.02
C ALA A 21 -20.23 -0.61 6.19
N PHE A 22 -19.65 -0.75 7.39
CA PHE A 22 -20.38 -1.29 8.56
C PHE A 22 -21.03 -0.21 9.42
N ALA A 23 -20.42 0.97 9.56
CA ALA A 23 -20.88 2.03 10.47
C ALA A 23 -21.48 3.24 9.75
N GLY A 24 -21.45 3.28 8.41
CA GLY A 24 -21.94 4.42 7.62
C GLY A 24 -21.15 5.72 7.85
N SER A 25 -19.97 5.61 8.45
CA SER A 25 -19.09 6.73 8.82
C SER A 25 -17.67 6.39 8.38
N ALA A 26 -17.33 6.76 7.14
CA ALA A 26 -15.96 6.68 6.63
C ALA A 26 -15.21 7.96 7.00
N PHE A 27 -13.95 7.84 7.47
CA PHE A 27 -13.11 8.99 7.77
C PHE A 27 -12.53 9.62 6.49
N LEU A 28 -12.31 8.82 5.45
CA LEU A 28 -12.00 9.31 4.10
C LEU A 28 -13.24 9.14 3.22
N GLY A 29 -13.58 10.16 2.44
CA GLY A 29 -14.59 10.04 1.39
C GLY A 29 -14.04 9.29 0.17
N ASP A 30 -14.92 9.04 -0.81
CA ASP A 30 -14.65 8.25 -2.03
C ASP A 30 -13.33 8.62 -2.75
N VAL A 31 -13.06 9.92 -2.91
CA VAL A 31 -11.80 10.41 -3.51
C VAL A 31 -10.58 10.11 -2.64
N GLY A 32 -10.72 10.22 -1.31
CA GLY A 32 -9.65 9.89 -0.37
C GLY A 32 -9.32 8.41 -0.38
N GLU A 33 -10.32 7.54 -0.49
CA GLU A 33 -10.13 6.10 -0.64
C GLU A 33 -9.37 5.75 -1.93
N MET A 34 -9.73 6.36 -3.07
CA MET A 34 -9.02 6.15 -4.34
C MET A 34 -7.55 6.60 -4.28
N LEU A 35 -7.27 7.75 -3.63
CA LEU A 35 -5.91 8.26 -3.46
C LEU A 35 -5.04 7.34 -2.59
N VAL A 36 -5.62 6.72 -1.55
CA VAL A 36 -4.88 5.78 -0.69
C VAL A 36 -4.54 4.50 -1.44
N LEU A 37 -5.47 3.94 -2.22
CA LEU A 37 -5.18 2.79 -3.09
C LEU A 37 -4.08 3.10 -4.12
N PHE A 38 -4.11 4.30 -4.68
CA PHE A 38 -3.09 4.76 -5.62
C PHE A 38 -1.71 4.86 -4.95
N ALA A 39 -1.63 5.42 -3.74
CA ALA A 39 -0.39 5.45 -2.98
C ALA A 39 0.11 4.03 -2.63
N ALA A 40 -0.80 3.12 -2.26
CA ALA A 40 -0.46 1.74 -1.94
C ALA A 40 0.13 1.00 -3.15
N SER A 41 -0.43 1.19 -4.35
CA SER A 41 0.08 0.54 -5.56
C SER A 41 1.48 1.04 -5.97
N ILE A 42 1.74 2.34 -5.84
CA ILE A 42 3.08 2.93 -6.08
C ILE A 42 4.10 2.32 -5.11
N LEU A 43 3.79 2.28 -3.81
CA LEU A 43 4.69 1.71 -2.81
C LEU A 43 4.98 0.24 -3.07
N PHE A 44 3.97 -0.52 -3.51
CA PHE A 44 4.12 -1.92 -3.88
C PHE A 44 5.07 -2.10 -5.07
N VAL A 45 4.89 -1.33 -6.16
CA VAL A 45 5.77 -1.38 -7.35
C VAL A 45 7.21 -1.03 -6.97
N VAL A 46 7.43 0.04 -6.20
CA VAL A 46 8.76 0.43 -5.73
C VAL A 46 9.41 -0.69 -4.91
N ALA A 47 8.66 -1.38 -4.06
CA ALA A 47 9.16 -2.49 -3.26
C ALA A 47 9.58 -3.69 -4.12
N ILE A 48 8.82 -4.01 -5.19
CA ILE A 48 9.16 -5.08 -6.12
C ILE A 48 10.42 -4.72 -6.92
N LEU A 49 10.47 -3.53 -7.53
CA LEU A 49 11.64 -3.09 -8.31
C LEU A 49 12.92 -3.09 -7.47
N LYS A 50 12.85 -2.65 -6.21
CA LYS A 50 14.00 -2.69 -5.31
C LYS A 50 14.44 -4.13 -5.00
N LYS A 51 13.49 -5.06 -4.79
CA LYS A 51 13.79 -6.47 -4.56
C LYS A 51 14.41 -7.14 -5.80
N GLU A 52 13.98 -6.75 -6.99
CA GLU A 52 14.56 -7.25 -8.24
C GLU A 52 16.00 -6.73 -8.42
N ALA A 53 16.23 -5.43 -8.24
CA ALA A 53 17.57 -4.84 -8.31
C ALA A 53 18.55 -5.46 -7.30
N ASP A 54 18.12 -5.70 -6.05
CA ASP A 54 18.95 -6.35 -5.04
C ASP A 54 19.32 -7.79 -5.43
N ARG A 55 18.43 -8.53 -6.12
CA ARG A 55 18.68 -9.91 -6.59
C ARG A 55 19.63 -9.95 -7.79
N ASP A 56 19.50 -8.99 -8.70
CA ASP A 56 20.36 -8.90 -9.87
C ASP A 56 21.80 -8.52 -9.46
N ALA A 57 21.97 -7.64 -8.46
CA ALA A 57 23.28 -7.28 -7.92
C ALA A 57 23.99 -8.44 -7.20
N GLU A 58 23.24 -9.33 -6.55
CA GLU A 58 23.80 -10.53 -5.87
C GLU A 58 24.24 -11.62 -6.88
N SER A 59 23.66 -11.65 -8.09
CA SER A 59 23.98 -12.68 -9.11
C SER A 59 25.21 -12.34 -9.96
N ASP A 60 25.71 -11.10 -9.89
CA ASP A 60 26.87 -10.60 -10.64
C ASP A 60 28.16 -10.54 -9.78
N GLY A 61 28.12 -11.06 -8.55
CA GLY A 61 29.22 -11.09 -7.56
C GLY A 61 29.91 -12.43 -7.38
#